data_AF-A0A2W4LWW2-F1
#
_entry.id   AF-A0A2W4LWW2-F1
#
_cell.length_a   1.000
_cell.length_b   1.000
_cell.length_c   1.000
_cell.angle_alpha   90.00
_cell.angle_beta   90.00
_cell.angle_gamma   90.00
#
_symmetry.space_group_name_H-M   'P 1'
#
loop_
_entity.id
_entity.type
_entity.pdbx_description
1 polymer ?
#
loop_
_entity_poly.entity_id
_entity_poly.type
_entity_poly.pdbx_seq_one_letter_code
_entity_poly.pdbx_strand_id
1 'polypeptide(L)' 'MLHEAMMALGMGAIPLHTFKDSLRAEVALLDELRSILAGAVMLDGHALIPRDRLENAKAILESTIGAKSIALDLLSEQTR' A
#
# COMPACT_ATOMS: atom_id res chain seq x y z
N MET A 1 0.28 2.09 23.22
CA MET A 1 -0.09 1.29 22.03
C MET A 1 0.50 1.86 20.73
N LEU A 2 -0.08 2.89 20.09
CA LEU A 2 0.47 3.43 18.82
C LEU A 2 1.83 4.13 19.01
N HIS A 3 1.96 4.95 20.06
CA HIS A 3 3.22 5.62 20.42
C HIS A 3 4.38 4.64 20.70
N GLU A 4 4.10 3.52 21.37
CA GLU A 4 5.10 2.47 21.65
C GLU A 4 5.50 1.72 20.38
N ALA A 5 4.55 1.46 19.47
CA ALA A 5 4.85 0.86 18.16
C ALA A 5 5.68 1.79 17.28
N MET A 6 5.41 3.10 17.31
CA MET A 6 6.22 4.11 16.59
C MET A 6 7.64 4.22 17.17
N MET A 7 7.78 4.17 18.50
CA MET A 7 9.08 4.15 19.16
C MET A 7 9.87 2.87 18.82
N ALA A 8 9.22 1.71 18.76
CA ALA A 8 9.85 0.43 18.41
C ALA A 8 10.33 0.36 16.96
N LEU A 9 9.71 1.10 16.05
CA LEU A 9 10.10 1.18 14.62
C LEU A 9 11.14 2.28 14.35
N GLY A 10 11.69 2.94 15.38
CA GLY A 10 12.62 4.06 15.21
C GLY A 10 11.99 5.33 14.64
N MET A 11 10.65 5.38 14.60
CA MET A 11 9.83 6.48 14.06
C MET A 11 9.53 7.55 15.11
N GLY A 12 10.32 7.63 16.19
CA GLY A 12 10.06 8.48 17.37
C GLY A 12 10.02 9.99 17.10
N ALA A 13 10.28 10.43 15.86
CA ALA A 13 10.31 11.84 15.47
C ALA A 13 9.37 12.21 14.30
N ILE A 14 8.67 11.25 13.67
CA ILE A 14 7.79 11.58 12.54
C ILE A 14 6.42 12.00 13.08
N PRO A 15 5.96 13.23 12.81
CA PRO A 15 4.61 13.64 13.22
C PRO A 15 3.55 12.69 12.63
N LEU A 16 2.52 12.38 13.41
CA LEU A 16 1.44 11.48 13.00
C LEU A 16 0.79 11.89 11.67
N HIS A 17 0.66 13.21 11.44
CA HIS A 17 0.13 13.75 10.18
C HIS A 17 1.06 13.47 9.00
N THR A 18 2.38 13.64 9.17
CA THR A 18 3.39 13.32 8.15
C THR A 18 3.37 11.83 7.79
N PHE A 19 3.23 10.96 8.81
CA PHE A 19 3.10 9.53 8.57
C PHE A 19 1.82 9.19 7.79
N LYS A 20 0.68 9.81 8.16
CA LYS A 20 -0.60 9.64 7.47
C LYS A 20 -0.53 10.08 6.01
N ASP A 21 0.12 11.21 5.73
CA ASP A 21 0.27 11.73 4.37
C ASP A 21 1.22 10.87 3.53
N SER A 22 2.31 10.37 4.11
CA SER A 22 3.17 9.38 3.46
C SER A 22 2.41 8.10 3.12
N LEU A 23 1.59 7.59 4.05
CA LEU A 23 0.79 6.39 3.84
C LEU A 23 -0.27 6.58 2.75
N ARG A 24 -0.90 7.77 2.67
CA ARG A 24 -1.81 8.13 1.56
C ARG A 24 -1.10 8.17 0.21
N ALA A 25 0.08 8.78 0.16
CA ALA A 25 0.88 8.83 -1.06
C ALA A 25 1.29 7.44 -1.54
N GLU A 26 1.70 6.56 -0.62
CA GLU A 26 2.01 5.16 -0.92
C GLU A 26 0.79 4.40 -1.46
N VAL A 27 -0.40 4.56 -0.86
CA VAL A 27 -1.63 3.92 -1.36
C VAL A 27 -1.95 4.39 -2.78
N ALA A 28 -1.81 5.70 -3.05
CA ALA A 28 -2.04 6.24 -4.40
C ALA A 28 -1.08 5.63 -5.45
N LEU A 29 0.21 5.48 -5.11
CA LEU A 29 1.19 4.82 -5.98
C LEU A 29 0.87 3.34 -6.21
N LEU A 30 0.42 2.62 -5.18
CA LEU A 30 0.02 1.23 -5.32
C LEU A 30 -1.23 1.08 -6.20
N ASP A 31 -2.17 2.02 -6.13
CA ASP A 31 -3.33 2.07 -7.01
C ASP A 31 -2.95 2.31 -8.48
N GLU A 32 -1.97 3.17 -8.73
CA GLU A 32 -1.42 3.38 -10.08
C GLU A 32 -0.76 2.11 -10.62
N LEU A 33 0.07 1.45 -9.80
CA LEU A 33 0.68 0.16 -10.14
C LEU A 33 -0.37 -0.92 -10.43
N ARG A 34 -1.51 -0.90 -9.72
CA ARG A 34 -2.62 -1.84 -9.93
C ARG A 34 -3.22 -1.65 -11.32
N SER A 35 -3.40 -0.41 -11.75
CA SER A 35 -3.90 -0.07 -13.08
C SER A 35 -2.94 -0.53 -14.18
N ILE A 36 -1.64 -0.27 -14.02
CA ILE A 36 -0.60 -0.74 -14.95
C ILE A 36 -0.59 -2.26 -15.06
N LEU A 37 -0.67 -2.95 -13.92
CA LEU A 37 -0.66 -4.42 -13.87
C LEU A 37 -1.92 -5.01 -14.51
N ALA A 38 -3.09 -4.40 -14.30
CA ALA A 38 -4.33 -4.80 -14.98
C ALA A 38 -4.20 -4.68 -16.50
N GLY A 39 -3.63 -3.58 -17.00
CA GLY A 39 -3.32 -3.41 -18.41
C GLY A 39 -2.36 -4.48 -18.95
N ALA A 40 -1.32 -4.83 -18.18
CA ALA A 40 -0.37 -5.88 -18.55
C ALA A 40 -1.01 -7.28 -18.64
N VAL A 41 -1.96 -7.59 -17.76
CA VAL A 41 -2.72 -8.85 -17.80
C VAL A 41 -3.65 -8.90 -19.02
N MET A 42 -4.25 -7.76 -19.41
CA MET A 42 -5.13 -7.68 -20.58
C MET A 42 -4.40 -7.78 -21.93
N LEU A 43 -3.06 -7.60 -21.95
CA LEU A 43 -2.24 -7.70 -23.17
C LEU A 43 -1.93 -9.15 -23.61
N ASP A 44 -2.69 -10.14 -23.09
CA ASP A 44 -2.78 -11.56 -23.48
C ASP A 44 -1.62 -12.07 -24.37
N GLY A 45 -0.44 -12.26 -23.75
CA GLY A 45 0.73 -12.90 -24.38
C GLY A 45 1.86 -11.96 -24.82
N HIS A 46 1.68 -10.64 -24.78
CA HIS A 46 2.78 -9.67 -25.05
C HIS A 46 3.56 -9.24 -23.81
N ALA A 47 3.10 -9.61 -22.61
CA ALA A 47 3.84 -9.36 -21.39
C ALA A 47 5.08 -10.26 -21.33
N LEU A 48 6.26 -9.66 -21.12
CA LEU A 48 7.52 -10.39 -20.85
C LEU A 48 7.50 -11.18 -19.53
N ILE A 49 6.43 -11.03 -18.73
CA ILE A 49 6.27 -11.64 -17.42
C ILE A 49 5.23 -12.77 -17.52
N PRO A 50 5.55 -13.98 -17.00
CA PRO A 50 4.60 -15.08 -16.94
C PRO A 50 3.29 -14.71 -16.22
N ARG A 51 2.15 -15.24 -16.71
CA ARG A 51 0.81 -14.94 -16.18
C ARG A 51 0.67 -15.24 -14.68
N ASP A 52 1.21 -16.35 -14.22
CA ASP A 52 1.24 -16.73 -12.79
C ASP A 52 1.99 -15.70 -11.94
N ARG A 53 3.07 -15.12 -12.46
CA ARG A 53 3.81 -14.04 -11.77
C ARG A 53 3.03 -12.73 -11.77
N LEU A 54 2.27 -12.43 -12.83
CA LEU A 54 1.38 -11.27 -12.88
C LEU A 54 0.22 -11.40 -11.88
N GLU A 55 -0.42 -12.55 -11.81
CA GLU A 55 -1.50 -12.83 -10.84
C GLU A 55 -0.97 -12.79 -9.39
N ASN A 56 0.23 -13.33 -9.14
CA ASN A 56 0.87 -13.22 -7.82
C ASN A 56 1.20 -11.77 -7.47
N ALA A 57 1.74 -10.99 -8.41
CA ALA A 57 2.01 -9.57 -8.20
C ALA A 57 0.72 -8.81 -7.87
N LYS A 58 -0.40 -9.16 -8.54
CA LYS A 58 -1.71 -8.56 -8.30
C LYS A 58 -2.21 -8.86 -6.89
N ALA A 59 -2.13 -10.12 -6.47
CA ALA A 59 -2.56 -10.53 -5.13
C ALA A 59 -1.75 -9.83 -4.02
N ILE A 60 -0.43 -9.72 -4.18
CA ILE A 60 0.45 -9.01 -3.23
C ILE A 60 0.07 -7.52 -3.17
N LEU A 61 -0.17 -6.92 -4.32
CA LEU A 61 -0.52 -5.50 -4.42
C LEU A 61 -1.88 -5.21 -3.76
N GLU A 62 -2.91 -6.00 -4.06
CA GLU A 62 -4.24 -5.89 -3.45
C GLU A 62 -4.18 -6.05 -1.92
N SER A 63 -3.43 -7.04 -1.44
CA SER A 63 -3.22 -7.23 0.00
C SER A 63 -2.51 -6.04 0.65
N THR A 64 -1.53 -5.46 -0.03
CA THR A 64 -0.76 -4.31 0.49
C THR A 64 -1.62 -3.06 0.57
N ILE A 65 -2.42 -2.79 -0.47
CA ILE A 65 -3.40 -1.69 -0.48
C ILE A 65 -4.38 -1.87 0.68
N GLY A 66 -4.97 -3.07 0.83
CA GLY A 66 -5.92 -3.35 1.90
C GLY A 66 -5.35 -3.11 3.30
N ALA A 67 -4.15 -3.62 3.58
CA ALA A 67 -3.49 -3.42 4.87
C ALA A 67 -3.21 -1.94 5.17
N LYS A 68 -2.76 -1.17 4.17
CA LYS A 68 -2.47 0.26 4.32
C LYS A 68 -3.73 1.10 4.48
N SER A 69 -4.82 0.76 3.79
CA SER A 69 -6.12 1.41 3.97
C SER A 69 -6.67 1.20 5.38
N ILE A 70 -6.61 -0.03 5.91
CA ILE A 70 -6.99 -0.31 7.30
C ILE A 70 -6.15 0.52 8.28
N ALA A 71 -4.84 0.61 8.05
CA ALA A 71 -3.97 1.44 8.88
C ALA A 71 -4.36 2.94 8.81
N LEU A 72 -4.73 3.47 7.64
CA LEU A 72 -5.24 4.84 7.50
C LEU A 72 -6.55 5.07 8.26
N ASP A 73 -7.45 4.10 8.24
CA ASP A 73 -8.73 4.18 8.95
C ASP A 73 -8.49 4.22 10.47
N LEU A 74 -7.68 3.29 11.00
CA LEU A 74 -7.31 3.25 12.42
C LEU A 74 -6.61 4.53 12.90
N LEU A 75 -5.73 5.11 12.07
CA LEU A 75 -5.08 6.39 12.39
C LEU A 75 -6.05 7.57 12.36
N SER A 76 -7.09 7.50 11.54
CA SER A 76 -8.11 8.56 11.43
C SER A 76 -9.07 8.54 12.62
N GLU A 77 -9.42 7.36 13.13
CA GLU A 77 -10.25 7.19 14.33
C GLU A 77 -9.56 7.69 15.60
N GLN A 78 -8.24 7.54 15.71
CA GLN A 78 -7.46 8.01 16.88
C GLN A 78 -7.28 9.54 16.95
N THR A 79 -7.68 10.27 15.90
CA THR A 79 -7.56 11.75 15.82
C THR A 79 -8.88 12.49 16.04
N ARG A 80 -9.98 11.79 16.37
CA ARG A 80 -11.26 12.35 16.82
C ARG A 80 -11.33 12.41 18.35
#